data_AF-A0A0B4E241-F1
#
_entry.id   AF-A0A0B4E241-F1
#
_cell.length_a   1.000
_cell.length_b   1.000
_cell.length_c   1.000
_cell.angle_alpha   90.00
_cell.angle_beta   90.00
_cell.angle_gamma   90.00
#
_symmetry.space_group_name_H-M   'P 1'
#
loop_
_entity.id
_entity.type
_entity.pdbx_description
1 polymer ?
#
loop_
_entity_poly.entity_id
_entity_poly.type
_entity_poly.pdbx_seq_one_letter_code
_entity_poly.pdbx_strand_id
1 'polypeptide(L)'
;QHIRLPGYIVPLEVSEEGRTTEFLLVPYFGACIHVPPPPSNQIVHVKSEVGVKLDELYQPYWIEGAMQVKPSSSELADAGYQMDAEKIYLYELPE
;
A
#
# COMPACT_ATOMS: atom_id res chain seq x y z
N GLN A 1 -16.53 -0.62 -0.46
CA GLN A 1 -16.81 0.57 0.38
C GLN A 1 -15.75 1.61 0.07
N HIS A 2 -16.11 2.88 -0.09
CA HIS A 2 -15.08 3.92 -0.26
C HIS A 2 -14.55 4.33 1.12
N ILE A 3 -13.24 4.18 1.34
CA ILE A 3 -12.61 4.42 2.64
C ILE A 3 -11.29 5.19 2.46
N ARG A 4 -10.74 5.64 3.59
CA ARG A 4 -9.38 6.15 3.70
C ARG A 4 -8.60 5.34 4.72
N LEU A 5 -7.39 4.91 4.40
CA LEU A 5 -6.52 4.16 5.31
C LEU A 5 -5.09 4.74 5.31
N PRO A 6 -4.45 4.90 6.48
CA PRO A 6 -3.04 5.25 6.54
C PRO A 6 -2.16 4.01 6.52
N GLY A 7 -0.95 4.13 6.00
CA GLY A 7 0.06 3.06 6.12
C GLY A 7 1.32 3.34 5.33
N TYR A 8 2.23 2.36 5.34
CA TYR A 8 3.46 2.35 4.56
C TYR A 8 3.28 1.51 3.30
N ILE A 9 4.03 1.85 2.26
CA ILE A 9 3.93 1.22 0.94
C ILE A 9 5.09 0.24 0.76
N VAL A 10 4.77 -1.00 0.40
CA VAL A 10 5.73 -2.01 -0.05
C VAL A 10 5.48 -2.28 -1.53
N PRO A 11 6.36 -1.83 -2.44
CA PRO A 11 6.12 -1.94 -3.88
C PRO A 11 6.14 -3.41 -4.34
N LEU A 12 5.18 -3.79 -5.19
CA LEU A 12 5.16 -5.10 -5.87
C LEU A 12 5.62 -4.97 -7.32
N GLU A 13 5.21 -3.89 -7.98
CA GLU A 13 5.66 -3.54 -9.33
C GLU A 13 6.21 -2.10 -9.35
N VAL A 14 7.17 -1.86 -10.24
CA VAL A 14 7.77 -0.55 -10.48
C VAL A 14 7.75 -0.28 -11.98
N SER A 15 7.16 0.84 -12.38
CA SER A 15 7.14 1.30 -13.78
C SER A 15 8.51 1.83 -14.22
N GLU A 16 8.70 1.98 -15.54
CA GLU A 16 9.93 2.55 -16.12
C GLU A 16 10.25 3.97 -15.60
N GLU A 17 9.22 4.70 -15.15
CA GLU A 17 9.33 6.04 -14.57
C GLU A 17 9.72 6.03 -13.09
N GLY A 18 10.01 4.85 -12.51
CA GLY A 18 10.39 4.70 -11.10
C GLY A 18 9.21 4.88 -10.13
N ARG A 19 7.99 4.60 -10.58
CA ARG A 19 6.76 4.72 -9.78
C ARG A 19 6.17 3.34 -9.52
N THR A 20 5.66 3.09 -8.32
CA THR A 20 4.92 1.86 -8.02
C THR A 20 3.43 2.08 -8.21
N THR A 21 2.80 1.28 -9.06
CA THR A 21 1.35 1.30 -9.36
C THR A 21 0.61 0.12 -8.72
N GLU A 22 1.35 -0.89 -8.25
CA GLU A 22 0.83 -2.04 -7.51
C GLU A 22 1.71 -2.29 -6.28
N PHE A 23 1.10 -2.29 -5.09
CA PHE A 23 1.83 -2.34 -3.83
C PHE A 23 0.98 -2.90 -2.68
N LEU A 24 1.64 -3.28 -1.58
CA LEU A 24 0.99 -3.63 -0.32
C LEU A 24 1.00 -2.41 0.62
N LEU A 25 -0.16 -2.05 1.16
CA LEU A 25 -0.29 -1.09 2.25
C LEU A 25 -0.24 -1.84 3.59
N VAL A 26 0.72 -1.47 4.44
CA VAL A 26 1.05 -2.15 5.70
C VAL A 26 1.13 -1.16 6.87
N PRO A 27 0.94 -1.61 8.13
CA PRO A 27 0.82 -0.70 9.27
C PRO A 27 2.15 -0.16 9.83
N TYR A 28 3.30 -0.68 9.41
CA TYR A 28 4.60 -0.25 9.90
C TYR A 28 5.69 -0.30 8.82
N PHE A 29 6.68 0.58 8.97
CA PHE A 29 7.82 0.67 8.07
C PHE A 29 8.68 -0.60 8.09
N GLY A 30 9.17 -1.02 6.93
CA GLY A 30 10.07 -2.17 6.78
C GLY A 30 9.40 -3.55 6.81
N ALA A 31 8.06 -3.61 6.89
CA ALA A 31 7.32 -4.87 6.77
C ALA A 31 7.65 -5.60 5.46
N CYS A 32 7.69 -6.93 5.49
CA CYS A 32 7.99 -7.83 4.36
C CYS A 32 9.43 -7.76 3.83
N ILE A 33 10.21 -6.74 4.17
CA ILE A 33 11.60 -6.56 3.69
C ILE A 33 12.59 -6.78 4.83
N HIS A 34 12.46 -6.03 5.92
CA HIS A 34 13.38 -6.07 7.05
C HIS A 34 12.87 -6.96 8.18
N VAL A 35 11.55 -7.13 8.27
CA VAL A 35 10.89 -7.96 9.26
C VAL A 35 9.81 -8.80 8.57
N PRO A 36 9.35 -9.91 9.19
CA PRO A 36 8.31 -10.75 8.62
C PRO A 36 7.03 -9.98 8.23
N PRO A 37 6.28 -10.47 7.23
CA PRO A 37 5.00 -9.89 6.84
C PRO A 37 3.99 -9.84 8.00
N PRO A 38 3.13 -8.81 8.06
CA PRO A 38 1.97 -8.79 8.95
C PRO A 38 1.00 -9.95 8.65
N PRO A 39 0.09 -10.30 9.57
CA PRO A 39 -1.07 -11.12 9.26
C PRO A 39 -1.88 -10.56 8.09
N SER A 40 -2.48 -11.42 7.26
CA SER A 40 -3.17 -11.01 6.03
C SER A 40 -4.34 -10.06 6.26
N ASN A 41 -4.99 -10.09 7.42
CA ASN A 41 -6.02 -9.13 7.83
C ASN A 41 -5.46 -7.76 8.26
N GLN A 42 -4.16 -7.53 8.13
CA GLN A 42 -3.49 -6.24 8.32
C GLN A 42 -2.79 -5.74 7.05
N ILE A 43 -3.05 -6.39 5.90
CA ILE A 43 -2.44 -6.05 4.61
C ILE A 43 -3.54 -5.74 3.59
N VAL A 44 -3.37 -4.63 2.87
CA VAL A 44 -4.22 -4.28 1.73
C VAL A 44 -3.37 -4.30 0.46
N HIS A 45 -3.80 -5.06 -0.54
CA HIS A 45 -3.21 -5.02 -1.87
C HIS A 45 -3.85 -3.88 -2.68
N VAL A 46 -3.05 -2.90 -3.05
CA VAL A 46 -3.51 -1.66 -3.67
C VAL A 46 -3.04 -1.57 -5.11
N LYS A 47 -3.94 -1.18 -6.01
CA LYS A 47 -3.62 -0.76 -7.39
C LYS A 47 -3.94 0.73 -7.57
N SER A 48 -3.12 1.44 -8.31
CA SER A 48 -3.29 2.88 -8.59
C SER A 48 -2.84 3.23 -9.99
N GLU A 49 -3.59 4.10 -10.68
CA GLU A 49 -3.19 4.63 -11.99
C GLU A 49 -2.04 5.66 -11.90
N VAL A 50 -2.02 6.46 -10.83
CA VAL A 50 -1.03 7.55 -10.67
C VAL A 50 0.29 7.03 -10.10
N GLY A 51 0.23 5.97 -9.30
CA GLY A 51 1.37 5.37 -8.60
C GLY A 51 2.07 6.31 -7.61
N VAL A 52 3.15 5.85 -6.98
CA VAL A 52 3.96 6.59 -6.00
C VAL A 52 5.44 6.46 -6.34
N LYS A 53 6.24 7.53 -6.17
CA LYS A 53 7.68 7.42 -6.46
C LYS A 53 8.39 6.57 -5.42
N LEU A 54 9.34 5.77 -5.88
CA LEU A 54 10.12 4.87 -5.03
C LEU A 54 10.95 5.59 -3.94
N ASP A 55 11.51 6.76 -4.26
CA ASP A 55 12.34 7.55 -3.36
C ASP A 55 11.54 8.17 -2.20
N GLU A 56 10.21 8.21 -2.30
CA GLU A 56 9.31 8.81 -1.32
C GLU A 56 8.63 7.74 -0.41
N LEU A 57 8.95 6.44 -0.56
CA LEU A 57 8.27 5.34 0.17
C LEU A 57 8.69 5.16 1.64
N TYR A 58 9.65 5.95 2.12
CA TYR A 58 10.07 5.92 3.53
C TYR A 58 9.09 6.61 4.49
N GLN A 59 8.12 7.35 3.95
CA GLN A 59 7.08 8.06 4.70
C GLN A 59 5.75 7.29 4.65
N PRO A 60 4.87 7.45 5.65
CA PRO A 60 3.51 6.93 5.57
C PRO A 60 2.63 7.78 4.65
N TYR A 61 1.60 7.14 4.08
CA TYR A 61 0.65 7.74 3.16
C TYR A 61 -0.79 7.54 3.64
N TRP A 62 -1.64 8.48 3.28
CA TRP A 62 -3.09 8.27 3.20
C TRP A 62 -3.45 7.73 1.83
N ILE A 63 -4.25 6.67 1.80
CA ILE A 63 -4.80 6.09 0.58
C ILE A 63 -6.32 6.10 0.66
N GLU A 64 -6.95 6.73 -0.32
CA GLU A 64 -8.41 6.78 -0.49
C GLU A 64 -8.81 5.96 -1.72
N GLY A 65 -9.87 5.16 -1.58
CA GLY A 65 -10.36 4.36 -2.69
C GLY A 65 -11.42 3.34 -2.32
N ALA A 66 -11.84 2.58 -3.33
CA ALA A 66 -12.81 1.51 -3.17
C ALA A 66 -12.15 0.25 -2.60
N MET A 67 -12.44 -0.06 -1.33
CA MET A 67 -11.95 -1.26 -0.66
C MET A 67 -12.93 -2.43 -0.78
N GLN A 68 -12.37 -3.62 -0.91
CA GLN A 68 -13.09 -4.89 -0.98
C GLN A 68 -12.41 -5.94 -0.09
N VAL A 69 -13.23 -6.80 0.53
CA VAL A 69 -12.74 -8.01 1.19
C VAL A 69 -12.53 -9.07 0.12
N LYS A 70 -11.30 -9.10 -0.42
CA LYS A 70 -10.93 -9.98 -1.52
C LYS A 70 -9.48 -10.41 -1.30
N PRO A 71 -9.24 -11.70 -1.00
CA PRO A 71 -7.89 -12.21 -0.82
C PRO A 71 -7.04 -12.08 -2.08
N SER A 72 -5.74 -11.82 -1.89
CA SER A 72 -4.72 -11.97 -2.92
C SER A 72 -3.41 -12.42 -2.31
N SER A 73 -2.62 -13.13 -3.12
CA SER A 73 -1.27 -13.54 -2.78
C SER A 73 -0.29 -12.85 -3.71
N SER A 74 0.86 -12.44 -3.18
CA SER A 74 2.03 -12.01 -3.95
C SER A 74 3.25 -12.82 -3.50
N GLU A 75 4.40 -12.61 -4.15
CA GLU A 75 5.66 -13.23 -3.71
C GLU A 75 6.10 -12.77 -2.31
N LEU A 76 5.64 -11.60 -1.86
CA LEU A 76 6.03 -11.02 -0.57
C LEU A 76 5.08 -11.40 0.57
N ALA A 77 3.76 -11.42 0.34
CA ALA A 77 2.78 -11.68 1.39
C ALA A 77 1.38 -12.00 0.85
N ASP A 78 0.54 -12.57 1.73
CA ASP A 78 -0.90 -12.70 1.52
C ASP A 78 -1.64 -11.48 2.10
N ALA A 79 -2.57 -10.92 1.33
CA ALA A 79 -3.45 -9.84 1.75
C ALA A 79 -4.91 -10.29 1.79
N GLY A 80 -5.65 -9.91 2.84
CA GLY A 80 -7.08 -10.19 2.98
C GLY A 80 -7.98 -9.18 2.25
N TYR A 81 -7.41 -8.04 1.84
CA TYR A 81 -8.15 -6.91 1.27
C TYR A 81 -7.51 -6.41 -0.01
N GLN A 82 -8.33 -5.84 -0.88
CA GLN A 82 -7.91 -5.11 -2.07
C GLN A 82 -8.47 -3.70 -2.06
N MET A 83 -7.73 -2.76 -2.68
CA MET A 83 -8.18 -1.39 -2.89
C MET A 83 -7.78 -0.88 -4.26
N ASP A 84 -8.75 -0.32 -4.97
CA ASP A 84 -8.50 0.51 -6.16
C ASP A 84 -8.34 1.96 -5.66
N ALA A 85 -7.11 2.47 -5.68
CA ALA A 85 -6.77 3.76 -5.10
C ALA A 85 -7.11 4.92 -6.05
N GLU A 86 -7.90 5.85 -5.55
CA GLU A 86 -8.32 7.08 -6.24
C GLU A 86 -7.45 8.27 -5.82
N LYS A 87 -7.00 8.32 -4.56
CA LYS A 87 -6.05 9.35 -4.08
C LYS A 87 -4.97 8.74 -3.20
N ILE A 88 -3.76 9.23 -3.39
CA ILE A 88 -2.60 8.91 -2.56
C ILE A 88 -1.89 10.21 -2.21
N TYR A 89 -1.71 10.47 -0.92
CA TYR A 89 -1.06 11.68 -0.44
C TYR A 89 -0.32 11.40 0.87
N LEU A 90 0.67 12.23 1.19
CA LEU A 90 1.49 12.05 2.38
C LEU A 90 0.64 12.11 3.65
N TYR A 91 1.00 11.27 4.62
CA TYR A 91 0.43 11.36 5.95
C TYR A 91 1.01 12.57 6.69
N GLU A 92 0.14 13.48 7.11
CA GLU A 92 0.48 14.63 7.94
C GLU A 92 0.06 14.37 9.39
N LEU A 93 0.96 14.67 10.35
CA LEU A 93 0.61 14.65 11.77
C LEU A 93 -0.31 15.83 12.06
N PRO A 94 -1.43 15.62 12.78
CA PRO A 94 -2.21 16.73 13.31
C PRO A 94 -1.32 17.57 14.25
N GLU A 95 -1.44 18.90 14.17
CA GLU A 95 -0.84 19.82 15.14
C GLU A 95 -1.44 19.66 16.56
#